data_AF-A0A918IFA1-F1
#
_entry.id   AF-A0A918IFA1-F1
#
_cell.length_a   1.000
_cell.length_b   1.000
_cell.length_c   1.000
_cell.angle_alpha   90.00
_cell.angle_beta   90.00
_cell.angle_gamma   90.00
#
_symmetry.space_group_name_H-M   'P 1'
#
loop_
_entity.id
_entity.type
_entity.pdbx_description
1 polymer ?
#
loop_
_entity_poly.entity_id
_entity_poly.type
_entity_poly.pdbx_seq_one_letter_code
_entity_poly.pdbx_strand_id
1 'polypeptide(L)'
;MTSIAQTPITGLDLTGFTEREPGLWTDAAGLVLSVHFFPLVPDLPAPLHELDRLRFGSAQGAASHGGGLIEAGVGTVDGVPALHQLIKMPLQSRTGQAFIASWTLPKDRCSTVVKVQAAEGATTGLREATVMAQVEPAHYFQPHPYAGGGQFGGLPYHVADLEQWDPRFPDHPLTLVRAALRRITPTVTLHDQFKALPPFPGPAPARTQPGAPASPSAGPTPPTHPAPAPPPYPGPAAAPAPRRGWFRRNGV
;
A
#
# COMPACT_ATOMS: atom_id res chain seq x y z
N MET A 1 -14.36 21.12 -17.55
CA MET A 1 -13.46 21.55 -16.46
C MET A 1 -14.00 20.92 -15.19
N THR A 2 -13.60 19.69 -14.91
CA THR A 2 -14.13 18.90 -13.78
C THR A 2 -13.32 19.25 -12.54
N SER A 3 -14.03 19.56 -11.46
CA SER A 3 -13.56 20.43 -10.39
C SER A 3 -12.87 19.66 -9.26
N ILE A 4 -11.76 20.23 -8.80
CA ILE A 4 -11.02 20.00 -7.54
C ILE A 4 -11.89 20.21 -6.26
N ALA A 5 -13.20 20.45 -6.40
CA ALA A 5 -14.12 20.97 -5.37
C ALA A 5 -14.32 20.15 -4.07
N GLN A 6 -13.64 19.03 -3.83
CA GLN A 6 -13.74 18.28 -2.57
C GLN A 6 -12.41 17.95 -1.89
N THR A 7 -11.28 18.41 -2.44
CA THR A 7 -9.97 18.24 -1.80
C THR A 7 -9.40 19.58 -1.35
N PRO A 8 -8.70 19.64 -0.20
CA PRO A 8 -7.92 20.81 0.20
C PRO A 8 -6.80 21.19 -0.77
N ILE A 9 -6.44 20.33 -1.73
CA ILE A 9 -5.40 20.60 -2.73
C ILE A 9 -5.97 21.49 -3.82
N THR A 10 -5.49 22.72 -3.95
CA THR A 10 -5.95 23.72 -4.93
C THR A 10 -5.13 23.73 -6.22
N GLY A 11 -3.97 23.08 -6.23
CA GLY A 11 -3.07 23.06 -7.37
C GLY A 11 -2.13 21.86 -7.33
N LEU A 12 -1.82 21.33 -8.51
CA LEU A 12 -1.02 20.13 -8.72
C LEU A 12 -0.53 20.12 -10.17
N ASP A 13 0.76 19.91 -10.41
CA ASP A 13 1.25 19.74 -11.78
C ASP A 13 0.84 18.38 -12.34
N LEU A 14 -0.13 18.42 -13.25
CA LEU A 14 -0.67 17.26 -13.94
C LEU A 14 -0.02 17.05 -15.31
N THR A 15 1.11 17.69 -15.61
CA THR A 15 1.83 17.48 -16.86
C THR A 15 2.15 15.99 -17.05
N GLY A 16 1.76 15.45 -18.20
CA GLY A 16 1.90 14.04 -18.56
C GLY A 16 0.79 13.12 -18.03
N PHE A 17 -0.13 13.63 -17.21
CA PHE A 17 -1.25 12.87 -16.66
C PHE A 17 -2.55 13.16 -17.41
N THR A 18 -3.38 12.13 -17.57
CA THR A 18 -4.75 12.21 -18.09
C THR A 18 -5.73 11.86 -16.98
N GLU A 19 -6.70 12.73 -16.73
CA GLU A 19 -7.75 12.47 -15.74
C GLU A 19 -8.61 11.28 -16.20
N ARG A 20 -8.86 10.34 -15.29
CA ARG A 20 -9.75 9.19 -15.53
C ARG A 20 -11.04 9.36 -14.77
N GLU A 21 -10.93 9.79 -13.52
CA GLU A 21 -12.03 10.08 -12.62
C GLU A 21 -11.65 11.30 -11.78
N PRO A 22 -12.61 12.01 -11.17
CA PRO A 22 -12.32 13.16 -10.32
C PRO A 22 -11.32 12.80 -9.22
N GLY A 23 -10.16 13.47 -9.21
CA GLY A 23 -9.11 13.21 -8.23
C GLY A 23 -8.21 12.00 -8.56
N LEU A 24 -8.33 11.40 -9.75
CA LEU A 24 -7.52 10.28 -10.20
C LEU A 24 -7.05 10.48 -11.65
N TRP A 25 -5.74 10.44 -11.84
CA TRP A 25 -5.09 10.60 -13.14
C TRP A 25 -4.12 9.46 -13.42
N THR A 26 -3.88 9.19 -14.70
CA THR A 26 -2.89 8.19 -15.14
C THR A 26 -1.98 8.75 -16.21
N ASP A 27 -0.72 8.36 -16.23
CA ASP A 27 0.20 8.66 -17.33
C ASP A 27 0.30 7.52 -18.37
N ALA A 28 1.16 7.70 -19.37
CA ALA A 28 1.40 6.69 -20.41
C ALA A 28 2.17 5.45 -19.92
N ALA A 29 2.90 5.54 -18.80
CA ALA A 29 3.61 4.43 -18.18
C ALA A 29 2.71 3.59 -17.26
N GLY A 30 1.44 3.98 -17.09
CA GLY A 30 0.49 3.31 -16.20
C GLY A 30 0.63 3.74 -14.74
N LEU A 31 1.39 4.81 -14.46
CA LEU A 31 1.45 5.44 -13.16
C LEU A 31 0.09 6.05 -12.83
N VAL A 32 -0.41 5.82 -11.62
CA VAL A 32 -1.67 6.40 -11.15
C VAL A 32 -1.35 7.44 -10.07
N LEU A 33 -1.72 8.69 -10.33
CA LEU A 33 -1.75 9.76 -9.35
C LEU A 33 -3.17 9.90 -8.82
N SER A 34 -3.34 9.99 -7.52
CA SER A 34 -4.64 10.22 -6.90
C SER A 34 -4.52 11.16 -5.71
N VAL A 35 -5.58 11.94 -5.49
CA VAL A 35 -5.73 12.80 -4.32
C VAL A 35 -6.97 12.40 -3.55
N HIS A 36 -6.85 12.36 -2.23
CA HIS A 36 -7.93 11.94 -1.35
C HIS A 36 -8.13 12.98 -0.25
N PHE A 37 -9.38 13.17 0.16
CA PHE A 37 -9.72 13.90 1.37
C PHE A 37 -10.56 13.01 2.27
N PHE A 38 -10.10 12.86 3.52
CA PHE A 38 -10.77 12.07 4.54
C PHE A 38 -11.29 13.02 5.63
N PRO A 39 -12.60 13.28 5.73
CA PRO A 39 -13.19 14.12 6.77
C PRO A 39 -13.33 13.36 8.10
N LEU A 40 -12.28 12.62 8.49
CA LEU A 40 -12.21 11.75 9.66
C LEU A 40 -10.86 11.96 10.36
N VAL A 41 -10.82 11.65 11.66
CA VAL A 41 -9.56 11.63 12.41
C VAL A 41 -8.56 10.73 11.66
N PRO A 42 -7.34 11.21 11.37
CA PRO A 42 -6.34 10.42 10.65
C PRO A 42 -6.05 9.09 11.37
N ASP A 43 -6.07 8.01 10.59
CA ASP A 43 -5.65 6.69 11.04
C ASP A 43 -4.13 6.55 10.97
N LEU A 44 -3.43 7.32 11.83
CA LEU A 44 -1.98 7.27 11.97
C LEU A 44 -1.60 6.71 13.36
N PRO A 45 -0.54 5.89 13.45
CA PRO A 45 -0.17 5.21 14.70
C PRO A 45 0.41 6.14 15.78
N ALA A 46 0.81 7.36 15.41
CA ALA A 46 1.38 8.36 16.30
C ALA A 46 1.25 9.77 15.68
N PRO A 47 1.44 10.86 16.45
CA PRO A 47 1.58 12.19 15.89
C PRO A 47 2.90 12.35 15.12
N LEU A 48 2.99 13.35 14.23
CA LEU A 48 4.15 13.53 13.33
C LEU A 48 5.49 13.75 14.06
N HIS A 49 5.48 14.26 15.30
CA HIS A 49 6.71 14.48 16.05
C HIS A 49 7.27 13.21 16.71
N GLU A 50 6.55 12.09 16.68
CA GLU A 50 6.97 10.79 17.23
C GLU A 50 7.40 9.82 16.11
N LEU A 51 8.46 10.19 15.39
CA LEU A 51 8.87 9.52 14.15
C LEU A 51 9.12 8.01 14.28
N ASP A 52 9.71 7.55 15.38
CA ASP A 52 9.99 6.12 15.57
C ASP A 52 8.71 5.30 15.77
N ARG A 53 7.74 5.84 16.53
CA ARG A 53 6.42 5.23 16.68
C ARG A 53 5.64 5.23 15.36
N LEU A 54 5.73 6.32 14.59
CA LEU A 54 5.17 6.39 13.23
C LEU A 54 5.74 5.29 12.34
N ARG A 55 7.07 5.20 12.24
CA ARG A 55 7.78 4.24 11.41
C ARG A 55 7.44 2.80 11.78
N PHE A 56 7.46 2.47 13.08
CA PHE A 56 7.11 1.15 13.57
C PHE A 56 5.64 0.81 13.25
N GLY A 57 4.70 1.70 13.59
CA GLY A 57 3.27 1.47 13.35
C GLY A 57 2.91 1.40 11.87
N SER A 58 3.54 2.21 11.02
CA SER A 58 3.38 2.15 9.57
C SER A 58 3.91 0.84 8.99
N ALA A 59 5.05 0.34 9.49
CA ALA A 59 5.59 -0.94 9.05
C ALA A 59 4.68 -2.10 9.47
N GLN A 60 4.19 -2.07 10.70
CA GLN A 60 3.24 -3.04 11.22
C GLN A 60 1.91 -3.01 10.44
N GLY A 61 1.39 -1.83 10.13
CA GLY A 61 0.16 -1.66 9.34
C GLY A 61 0.32 -2.14 7.89
N ALA A 62 1.47 -1.91 7.24
CA ALA A 62 1.73 -2.48 5.92
C ALA A 62 1.78 -4.01 5.97
N ALA A 63 2.48 -4.56 6.98
CA ALA A 63 2.61 -5.99 7.19
C ALA A 63 1.27 -6.69 7.46
N SER A 64 0.36 -6.08 8.23
CA SER A 64 -0.96 -6.66 8.51
C SER A 64 -1.84 -6.79 7.26
N HIS A 65 -1.53 -6.05 6.20
CA HIS A 65 -2.18 -6.14 4.89
C HIS A 65 -1.37 -6.97 3.88
N GLY A 66 -0.35 -7.71 4.34
CA GLY A 66 0.50 -8.54 3.51
C GLY A 66 1.55 -7.77 2.70
N GLY A 67 1.67 -6.46 2.90
CA GLY A 67 2.68 -5.62 2.26
C GLY A 67 3.96 -5.51 3.07
N GLY A 68 4.84 -4.60 2.63
CA GLY A 68 6.07 -4.22 3.33
C GLY A 68 6.31 -2.72 3.18
N LEU A 69 6.71 -2.07 4.28
CA LEU A 69 7.13 -0.68 4.24
C LEU A 69 8.58 -0.60 3.72
N ILE A 70 8.84 0.34 2.81
CA ILE A 70 10.15 0.60 2.23
C ILE A 70 10.75 1.85 2.87
N GLU A 71 9.97 2.94 2.94
CA GLU A 71 10.38 4.20 3.54
C GLU A 71 9.24 4.81 4.35
N ALA A 72 9.58 5.42 5.49
CA ALA A 72 8.71 6.36 6.18
C ALA A 72 9.51 7.52 6.79
N GLY A 73 8.99 8.73 6.63
CA GLY A 73 9.64 9.96 7.09
C GLY A 73 8.65 11.11 7.22
N VAL A 74 9.07 12.19 7.87
CA VAL A 74 8.28 13.41 7.97
C VAL A 74 8.94 14.48 7.12
N GLY A 75 8.13 15.26 6.43
CA GLY A 75 8.56 16.40 5.63
C GLY A 75 7.44 17.41 5.54
N THR A 76 7.48 18.24 4.50
CA THR A 76 6.48 19.29 4.28
C THR A 76 5.97 19.27 2.85
N VAL A 77 4.68 19.52 2.69
CA VAL A 77 4.02 19.74 1.39
C VAL A 77 3.31 21.09 1.48
N ASP A 78 3.69 22.04 0.62
CA ASP A 78 3.20 23.42 0.66
C ASP A 78 3.26 24.06 2.07
N GLY A 79 4.39 23.85 2.76
CA GLY A 79 4.65 24.33 4.12
C GLY A 79 3.92 23.57 5.24
N VAL A 80 3.06 22.60 4.93
CA VAL A 80 2.30 21.82 5.92
C VAL A 80 3.07 20.53 6.26
N PRO A 81 3.28 20.21 7.56
CA PRO A 81 3.88 18.94 7.98
C PRO A 81 3.10 17.73 7.46
N ALA A 82 3.83 16.75 6.93
CA ALA A 82 3.27 15.59 6.26
C ALA A 82 4.09 14.34 6.55
N LEU A 83 3.42 13.18 6.52
CA LEU A 83 4.04 11.85 6.58
C LEU A 83 4.27 11.34 5.16
N HIS A 84 5.53 11.05 4.81
CA HIS A 84 5.90 10.29 3.63
C HIS A 84 5.86 8.81 3.94
N GLN A 85 5.24 8.03 3.06
CA GLN A 85 5.30 6.57 3.09
C GLN A 85 5.54 6.03 1.68
N LEU A 86 6.38 5.00 1.58
CA LEU A 86 6.56 4.18 0.39
C LEU A 86 6.39 2.72 0.80
N ILE A 87 5.38 2.05 0.26
CA ILE A 87 5.08 0.65 0.55
C ILE A 87 5.10 -0.18 -0.73
N LYS A 88 5.42 -1.47 -0.58
CA LYS A 88 5.17 -2.50 -1.59
C LYS A 88 4.06 -3.43 -1.14
N MET A 89 3.22 -3.82 -2.07
CA MET A 89 2.05 -4.68 -1.85
C MET A 89 2.07 -5.82 -2.87
N PRO A 90 1.69 -7.05 -2.49
CA PRO A 90 1.50 -8.12 -3.47
C PRO A 90 0.32 -7.79 -4.38
N LEU A 91 0.43 -8.09 -5.68
CA LEU A 91 -0.72 -8.08 -6.57
C LEU A 91 -1.65 -9.24 -6.20
N GLN A 92 -2.94 -8.96 -6.05
CA GLN A 92 -3.90 -9.98 -5.57
C GLN A 92 -4.37 -10.95 -6.65
N SER A 93 -4.37 -10.53 -7.91
CA SER A 93 -4.90 -11.31 -9.04
C SER A 93 -3.83 -12.05 -9.85
N ARG A 94 -2.55 -11.72 -9.67
CA ARG A 94 -1.40 -12.26 -10.40
C ARG A 94 -0.13 -12.13 -9.57
N THR A 95 0.94 -12.80 -10.00
CA THR A 95 2.27 -12.57 -9.43
C THR A 95 2.74 -11.15 -9.69
N GLY A 96 3.60 -10.64 -8.80
CA GLY A 96 4.21 -9.32 -8.88
C GLY A 96 3.81 -8.43 -7.72
N GLN A 97 4.33 -7.20 -7.75
CA GLN A 97 4.16 -6.21 -6.70
C GLN A 97 3.61 -4.89 -7.25
N ALA A 98 2.87 -4.18 -6.40
CA ALA A 98 2.53 -2.78 -6.59
C ALA A 98 3.29 -1.93 -5.57
N PHE A 99 3.73 -0.76 -5.99
CA PHE A 99 4.43 0.21 -5.17
C PHE A 99 3.56 1.44 -5.03
N ILE A 100 3.47 1.95 -3.81
CA ILE A 100 2.61 3.08 -3.46
C ILE A 100 3.44 4.06 -2.65
N ALA A 101 3.65 5.25 -3.21
CA ALA A 101 4.27 6.38 -2.54
C ALA A 101 3.20 7.41 -2.19
N SER A 102 3.25 8.00 -0.99
CA SER A 102 2.25 8.99 -0.58
C SER A 102 2.79 10.03 0.39
N TRP A 103 2.21 11.23 0.31
CA TRP A 103 2.20 12.21 1.38
C TRP A 103 0.83 12.25 2.03
N THR A 104 0.77 11.96 3.33
CA THR A 104 -0.41 12.16 4.17
C THR A 104 -0.22 13.45 4.96
N LEU A 105 -1.16 14.38 4.85
CA LEU A 105 -1.17 15.66 5.56
C LEU A 105 -2.24 15.60 6.66
N PRO A 106 -1.89 15.15 7.88
CA PRO A 106 -2.86 14.92 8.93
C PRO A 106 -3.18 16.21 9.71
N LYS A 107 -4.47 16.44 9.93
CA LYS A 107 -5.01 17.44 10.85
C LYS A 107 -5.79 16.72 11.95
N ASP A 108 -6.21 17.43 12.99
CA ASP A 108 -6.90 16.84 14.14
C ASP A 108 -8.13 15.99 13.77
N ARG A 109 -8.88 16.39 12.73
CA ARG A 109 -10.18 15.81 12.37
C ARG A 109 -10.31 15.43 10.89
N CYS A 110 -9.26 15.63 10.12
CA CYS A 110 -9.24 15.27 8.70
C CYS A 110 -7.82 15.02 8.21
N SER A 111 -7.71 14.46 7.01
CA SER A 111 -6.44 14.43 6.29
C SER A 111 -6.68 14.61 4.80
N THR A 112 -5.65 15.09 4.10
CA THR A 112 -5.57 14.93 2.65
C THR A 112 -4.33 14.12 2.29
N VAL A 113 -4.43 13.32 1.24
CA VAL A 113 -3.37 12.42 0.79
C VAL A 113 -3.10 12.66 -0.68
N VAL A 114 -1.83 12.91 -1.02
CA VAL A 114 -1.33 12.82 -2.41
C VAL A 114 -0.67 11.47 -2.54
N LYS A 115 -1.14 10.64 -3.47
CA LYS A 115 -0.68 9.26 -3.65
C LYS A 115 -0.31 9.00 -5.09
N VAL A 116 0.85 8.39 -5.30
CA VAL A 116 1.28 7.85 -6.58
C VAL A 116 1.45 6.34 -6.45
N GLN A 117 0.99 5.57 -7.43
CA GLN A 117 1.14 4.12 -7.44
C GLN A 117 1.46 3.60 -8.84
N ALA A 118 2.26 2.55 -8.90
CA ALA A 118 2.53 1.79 -10.11
C ALA A 118 2.63 0.30 -9.75
N ALA A 119 2.30 -0.57 -10.70
CA ALA A 119 2.37 -2.01 -10.54
C ALA A 119 3.33 -2.61 -11.57
N GLU A 120 3.96 -3.72 -11.20
CA GLU A 120 4.72 -4.50 -12.17
C GLU A 120 3.80 -4.99 -13.30
N GLY A 121 4.29 -4.88 -14.52
CA GLY A 121 3.60 -5.34 -15.73
C GLY A 121 3.72 -6.85 -15.92
N ALA A 122 3.72 -7.31 -17.17
CA ALA A 122 3.78 -8.72 -17.52
C ALA A 122 5.03 -9.42 -16.95
N THR A 123 6.19 -8.77 -17.06
CA THR A 123 7.46 -9.17 -16.43
C THR A 123 7.51 -8.65 -15.00
N THR A 124 7.80 -9.55 -14.05
CA THR A 124 7.84 -9.26 -12.61
C THR A 124 9.16 -9.73 -12.01
N GLY A 125 9.63 -9.11 -10.94
CA GLY A 125 10.81 -9.52 -10.18
C GLY A 125 12.15 -9.26 -10.87
N LEU A 126 12.18 -8.49 -11.97
CA LEU A 126 13.41 -8.27 -12.73
C LEU A 126 14.43 -7.49 -11.90
N ARG A 127 13.99 -6.45 -11.17
CA ARG A 127 14.85 -5.66 -10.29
C ARG A 127 15.41 -6.54 -9.18
N GLU A 128 14.54 -7.29 -8.53
CA GLU A 128 14.85 -8.16 -7.39
C GLU A 128 15.85 -9.24 -7.81
N ALA A 129 15.58 -9.97 -8.91
CA ALA A 129 16.48 -11.01 -9.41
C ALA A 129 17.85 -10.44 -9.83
N THR A 130 17.87 -9.28 -10.50
CA THR A 130 19.12 -8.65 -10.94
C THR A 130 19.97 -8.19 -9.76
N VAL A 131 19.36 -7.64 -8.71
CA VAL A 131 20.07 -7.22 -7.51
C VAL A 131 20.52 -8.44 -6.70
N MET A 132 19.68 -9.46 -6.57
CA MET A 132 20.01 -10.71 -5.88
C MET A 132 21.22 -11.40 -6.49
N ALA A 133 21.40 -11.35 -7.82
CA ALA A 133 22.56 -11.89 -8.50
C ALA A 133 23.87 -11.12 -8.25
N GLN A 134 23.80 -9.93 -7.63
CA GLN A 134 24.95 -9.04 -7.42
C GLN A 134 25.34 -8.87 -5.95
N VAL A 135 24.55 -9.43 -5.03
CA VAL A 135 24.83 -9.37 -3.60
C VAL A 135 24.94 -10.78 -3.06
N GLU A 136 25.71 -10.94 -1.99
CA GLU A 136 25.74 -12.21 -1.27
C GLU A 136 24.33 -12.58 -0.82
N PRO A 137 23.87 -13.84 -1.00
CA PRO A 137 22.52 -14.24 -0.64
C PRO A 137 22.13 -13.91 0.80
N ALA A 138 23.09 -13.99 1.74
CA ALA A 138 22.91 -13.65 3.15
C ALA A 138 22.67 -12.15 3.40
N HIS A 139 23.00 -11.28 2.44
CA HIS A 139 22.83 -9.83 2.54
C HIS A 139 21.63 -9.30 1.76
N TYR A 140 20.92 -10.14 0.99
CA TYR A 140 19.80 -9.68 0.18
C TYR A 140 18.60 -9.26 1.03
N PHE A 141 18.12 -10.16 1.90
CA PHE A 141 17.09 -9.85 2.88
C PHE A 141 17.74 -9.26 4.11
N GLN A 142 17.25 -8.10 4.55
CA GLN A 142 17.78 -7.43 5.72
C GLN A 142 16.69 -7.28 6.78
N PRO A 143 17.05 -7.24 8.08
CA PRO A 143 16.13 -6.82 9.12
C PRO A 143 15.50 -5.47 8.74
N HIS A 144 14.19 -5.37 8.88
CA HIS A 144 13.51 -4.13 8.54
C HIS A 144 14.01 -2.99 9.46
N PRO A 145 14.41 -1.83 8.91
CA PRO A 145 15.12 -0.78 9.66
C PRO A 145 14.29 -0.21 10.83
N TYR A 146 12.97 -0.31 10.76
CA TYR A 146 12.04 0.20 11.78
C TYR A 146 11.50 -0.88 12.73
N ALA A 147 12.01 -2.11 12.68
CA ALA A 147 11.49 -3.19 13.51
C ALA A 147 11.93 -3.13 14.97
N GLY A 148 12.88 -2.26 15.33
CA GLY A 148 13.40 -2.16 16.71
C GLY A 148 13.99 -3.48 17.22
N GLY A 149 14.58 -4.29 16.33
CA GLY A 149 15.08 -5.63 16.63
C GLY A 149 14.07 -6.77 16.49
N GLY A 150 12.78 -6.45 16.24
CA GLY A 150 11.76 -7.43 15.91
C GLY A 150 11.73 -7.85 14.43
N GLN A 151 10.64 -8.52 14.04
CA GLN A 151 10.32 -8.85 12.66
C GLN A 151 8.87 -8.48 12.36
N PHE A 152 8.62 -8.03 11.13
CA PHE A 152 7.28 -7.81 10.61
C PHE A 152 6.88 -8.96 9.69
N GLY A 153 5.57 -9.24 9.60
CA GLY A 153 5.02 -10.13 8.57
C GLY A 153 4.93 -9.45 7.20
N GLY A 154 4.28 -10.11 6.25
CA GLY A 154 4.06 -9.56 4.91
C GLY A 154 5.28 -9.68 3.99
N LEU A 155 5.46 -8.71 3.10
CA LEU A 155 6.60 -8.70 2.17
C LEU A 155 7.89 -8.29 2.89
N PRO A 156 8.99 -9.06 2.74
CA PRO A 156 10.24 -8.79 3.45
C PRO A 156 10.94 -7.53 2.91
N TYR A 157 11.64 -6.83 3.80
CA TYR A 157 12.56 -5.76 3.41
C TYR A 157 13.82 -6.36 2.77
N HIS A 158 14.27 -5.80 1.66
CA HIS A 158 15.47 -6.27 0.96
C HIS A 158 16.24 -5.16 0.29
N VAL A 159 17.53 -5.39 0.04
CA VAL A 159 18.45 -4.39 -0.54
C VAL A 159 18.02 -3.87 -1.92
N ALA A 160 17.23 -4.64 -2.69
CA ALA A 160 16.67 -4.17 -3.95
C ALA A 160 15.66 -3.01 -3.77
N ASP A 161 15.10 -2.82 -2.57
CA ASP A 161 14.22 -1.70 -2.27
C ASP A 161 14.98 -0.36 -2.23
N LEU A 162 16.30 -0.38 -2.01
CA LEU A 162 17.09 0.84 -1.81
C LEU A 162 17.13 1.72 -3.07
N GLU A 163 17.06 3.04 -2.86
CA GLU A 163 17.04 4.05 -3.92
C GLU A 163 18.29 4.01 -4.82
N GLN A 164 19.44 3.57 -4.30
CA GLN A 164 20.69 3.46 -5.07
C GLN A 164 20.58 2.60 -6.35
N TRP A 165 19.57 1.72 -6.43
CA TRP A 165 19.33 0.88 -7.61
C TRP A 165 18.48 1.56 -8.68
N ASP A 166 17.76 2.63 -8.35
CA ASP A 166 16.81 3.30 -9.24
C ASP A 166 17.42 3.70 -10.61
N PRO A 167 18.66 4.25 -10.70
CA PRO A 167 19.26 4.60 -12.00
C PRO A 167 19.43 3.40 -12.96
N ARG A 168 19.49 2.17 -12.43
CA ARG A 168 19.62 0.95 -13.23
C ARG A 168 18.28 0.37 -13.67
N PHE A 169 17.19 0.84 -13.08
CA PHE A 169 15.85 0.35 -13.33
C PHE A 169 14.89 1.55 -13.52
N PRO A 170 15.11 2.38 -14.56
CA PRO A 170 14.35 3.62 -14.75
C PRO A 170 12.84 3.37 -14.94
N ASP A 171 12.48 2.26 -15.58
CA ASP A 171 11.08 1.89 -15.86
C ASP A 171 10.44 1.03 -14.76
N HIS A 172 11.18 0.72 -13.69
CA HIS A 172 10.64 -0.11 -12.62
C HIS A 172 9.62 0.66 -11.79
N PRO A 173 8.46 0.05 -11.42
CA PRO A 173 7.41 0.74 -10.68
C PRO A 173 7.87 1.49 -9.42
N LEU A 174 8.78 0.91 -8.62
CA LEU A 174 9.40 1.58 -7.46
C LEU A 174 10.12 2.88 -7.82
N THR A 175 10.91 2.86 -8.91
CA THR A 175 11.63 4.03 -9.42
C THR A 175 10.64 5.10 -9.90
N LEU A 176 9.61 4.67 -10.64
CA LEU A 176 8.57 5.56 -11.18
C LEU A 176 7.82 6.29 -10.07
N VAL A 177 7.37 5.60 -9.03
CA VAL A 177 6.62 6.26 -7.93
C VAL A 177 7.49 7.23 -7.14
N ARG A 178 8.78 6.92 -6.91
CA ARG A 178 9.73 7.84 -6.27
C ARG A 178 9.97 9.08 -7.13
N ALA A 179 10.25 8.91 -8.42
CA ALA A 179 10.50 10.01 -9.33
C ALA A 179 9.28 10.93 -9.45
N ALA A 180 8.10 10.34 -9.62
CA ALA A 180 6.86 11.09 -9.74
C ALA A 180 6.49 11.84 -8.46
N LEU A 181 6.54 11.19 -7.28
CA LEU A 181 6.21 11.86 -6.04
C LEU A 181 7.17 13.04 -5.77
N ARG A 182 8.47 12.87 -6.03
CA ARG A 182 9.46 13.97 -5.96
C ARG A 182 9.15 15.13 -6.90
N ARG A 183 8.75 14.83 -8.13
CA ARG A 183 8.38 15.85 -9.12
C ARG A 183 7.11 16.61 -8.72
N ILE A 184 6.10 15.89 -8.22
CA ILE A 184 4.77 16.43 -7.94
C ILE A 184 4.76 17.24 -6.65
N THR A 185 5.44 16.76 -5.60
CA THR A 185 5.46 17.39 -4.26
C THR A 185 5.65 18.92 -4.26
N PRO A 186 6.65 19.51 -4.96
CA PRO A 186 6.86 20.95 -4.95
C PRO A 186 5.78 21.76 -5.68
N THR A 187 4.91 21.10 -6.44
CA THR A 187 3.83 21.75 -7.23
C THR A 187 2.48 21.72 -6.52
N VAL A 188 2.38 20.97 -5.42
CA VAL A 188 1.16 20.89 -4.62
C VAL A 188 0.91 22.27 -4.00
N THR A 189 -0.31 22.79 -4.14
CA THR A 189 -0.80 23.92 -3.36
C THR A 189 -2.04 23.51 -2.57
N LEU A 190 -2.16 24.00 -1.35
CA LEU A 190 -3.23 23.70 -0.41
C LEU A 190 -4.03 24.97 -0.10
N HIS A 191 -5.32 24.78 0.14
CA HIS A 191 -6.21 25.83 0.59
C HIS A 191 -5.82 26.34 1.99
N ASP A 192 -5.79 27.66 2.20
CA ASP A 192 -5.33 28.27 3.45
C ASP A 192 -6.14 27.83 4.69
N GLN A 193 -7.45 27.62 4.53
CA GLN A 193 -8.29 27.10 5.63
C GLN A 193 -7.81 25.73 6.11
N PHE A 194 -7.36 24.86 5.20
CA PHE A 194 -6.80 23.58 5.59
C PHE A 194 -5.44 23.75 6.27
N LYS A 195 -4.58 24.64 5.73
CA LYS A 195 -3.28 24.95 6.35
C LYS A 195 -3.45 25.39 7.80
N ALA A 196 -4.46 26.22 8.07
CA ALA A 196 -4.78 26.77 9.40
C ALA A 196 -5.37 25.75 10.41
N LEU A 197 -5.78 24.56 9.97
CA LEU A 197 -6.29 23.55 10.89
C LEU A 197 -5.22 23.08 11.89
N PRO A 198 -5.61 22.73 13.13
CA PRO A 198 -4.67 22.24 14.13
C PRO A 198 -4.05 20.90 13.71
N PRO A 199 -2.80 20.62 14.12
CA PRO A 199 -2.11 19.39 13.79
C PRO A 199 -2.78 18.18 14.43
N PHE A 200 -2.61 17.01 13.80
CA PHE A 200 -3.05 15.75 14.39
C PHE A 200 -2.32 15.47 15.72
N PRO A 201 -3.06 15.35 16.85
CA PRO A 201 -2.45 15.18 18.17
C PRO A 201 -1.95 13.75 18.43
N GLY A 202 -2.22 12.80 17.54
CA GLY A 202 -2.00 11.38 17.75
C GLY A 202 -3.31 10.60 17.85
N PRO A 203 -3.26 9.26 17.75
CA PRO A 203 -4.46 8.44 17.92
C PRO A 203 -5.02 8.65 19.32
N ALA A 204 -6.35 8.65 19.44
CA ALA A 204 -6.98 8.69 20.74
C ALA A 204 -6.50 7.50 21.58
N PRO A 205 -6.17 7.69 22.87
CA PRO A 205 -5.85 6.56 23.74
C PRO A 205 -6.99 5.57 23.68
N ALA A 206 -6.67 4.28 23.52
CA ALA A 206 -7.67 3.23 23.57
C ALA A 206 -8.47 3.41 24.86
N ARG A 207 -9.76 3.74 24.74
CA ARG A 207 -10.64 3.74 25.91
C ARG A 207 -10.65 2.31 26.42
N THR A 208 -9.97 2.06 27.55
CA THR A 208 -10.27 0.90 28.38
C THR A 208 -11.76 0.96 28.66
N GLN A 209 -12.53 0.09 28.03
CA GLN A 209 -13.91 -0.11 28.44
C GLN A 209 -13.87 -0.58 29.91
N PRO A 210 -14.54 0.12 30.84
CA PRO A 210 -14.81 -0.46 32.15
C PRO A 210 -15.58 -1.75 31.93
N GLY A 211 -15.15 -2.82 32.60
CA GLY A 211 -15.51 -4.21 32.31
C GLY A 211 -16.98 -4.42 31.89
N ALA A 212 -17.15 -5.12 30.77
CA ALA A 212 -18.38 -5.86 30.55
C ALA A 212 -18.59 -6.79 31.76
N PRO A 213 -19.77 -6.80 32.40
CA PRO A 213 -20.03 -7.71 33.50
C PRO A 213 -19.85 -9.15 32.99
N ALA A 214 -19.08 -9.94 33.74
CA ALA A 214 -18.89 -11.36 33.48
C ALA A 214 -20.26 -12.03 33.29
N SER A 215 -20.50 -12.58 32.09
CA SER A 215 -21.65 -13.45 31.88
C SER A 215 -21.53 -14.65 32.82
N PRO A 216 -22.61 -15.04 33.53
CA PRO A 216 -22.55 -16.16 34.46
C PRO A 216 -22.22 -17.45 33.71
N SER A 217 -21.27 -18.19 34.28
CA SER A 217 -20.80 -19.50 33.82
C SER A 217 -21.99 -20.43 33.55
N ALA A 218 -22.19 -20.81 32.30
CA ALA A 218 -23.08 -21.90 31.95
C ALA A 218 -22.50 -23.21 32.51
N GLY A 219 -23.38 -24.04 33.08
CA GLY A 219 -23.06 -25.33 33.69
C GLY A 219 -22.55 -26.39 32.70
N PRO A 220 -22.34 -27.63 33.17
CA PRO A 220 -21.50 -28.61 32.52
C PRO A 220 -22.06 -29.11 31.18
N THR A 221 -21.14 -29.29 30.22
CA THR A 221 -21.33 -29.85 28.89
C THR A 221 -21.87 -31.28 28.92
N PRO A 222 -22.83 -31.66 28.05
CA PRO A 222 -23.18 -33.06 27.83
C PRO A 222 -22.12 -33.78 26.97
N PRO A 223 -21.99 -35.11 27.09
CA PRO A 223 -20.99 -35.88 26.36
C PRO A 223 -21.25 -35.90 24.84
N THR A 224 -20.16 -35.74 24.09
CA THR A 224 -20.12 -35.70 22.63
C THR A 224 -20.21 -37.12 22.06
N HIS A 225 -21.23 -37.41 21.25
CA HIS A 225 -21.24 -38.61 20.39
C HIS A 225 -20.27 -38.41 19.21
N PRO A 226 -19.49 -39.43 18.80
CA PRO A 226 -18.66 -39.34 17.61
C PRO A 226 -19.51 -39.34 16.34
N ALA A 227 -19.16 -38.47 15.39
CA ALA A 227 -19.77 -38.41 14.06
C ALA A 227 -19.42 -39.66 13.22
N PRO A 228 -20.33 -40.18 12.38
CA PRO A 228 -20.04 -41.27 11.47
C PRO A 228 -19.08 -40.86 10.35
N ALA A 229 -18.23 -41.80 9.93
CA ALA A 229 -17.20 -41.61 8.90
C ALA A 229 -17.80 -41.28 7.51
N PRO A 230 -17.11 -40.46 6.69
CA PRO A 230 -17.54 -40.18 5.33
C PRO A 230 -17.38 -41.40 4.40
N PRO A 231 -18.21 -41.54 3.35
CA PRO A 231 -18.09 -42.61 2.36
C PRO A 231 -16.84 -42.44 1.47
N PRO A 232 -16.31 -43.54 0.88
CA PRO A 232 -15.12 -43.49 0.04
C PRO A 232 -15.37 -42.75 -1.29
N TYR A 233 -14.37 -41.97 -1.72
CA TYR A 233 -14.34 -41.23 -2.97
C TYR A 233 -14.42 -42.15 -4.21
N PRO A 234 -15.20 -41.79 -5.26
CA PRO A 234 -15.06 -42.42 -6.56
C PRO A 234 -13.77 -41.94 -7.26
N GLY A 235 -13.09 -42.87 -7.93
CA GLY A 235 -11.83 -42.64 -8.64
C GLY A 235 -11.92 -41.69 -9.84
N PRO A 236 -10.78 -41.27 -10.41
CA PRO A 236 -10.69 -40.18 -11.39
C PRO A 236 -11.34 -40.54 -12.73
N ALA A 237 -12.13 -39.59 -13.26
CA ALA A 237 -12.68 -39.65 -14.61
C ALA A 237 -11.59 -39.44 -15.68
N ALA A 238 -11.67 -40.23 -16.75
CA ALA A 238 -10.75 -40.18 -17.88
C ALA A 238 -10.82 -38.84 -18.65
N ALA A 239 -9.66 -38.37 -19.12
CA ALA A 239 -9.51 -37.15 -19.90
C ALA A 239 -10.18 -37.26 -21.30
N PRO A 240 -10.86 -36.21 -21.79
CA PRO A 240 -11.39 -36.20 -23.15
C PRO A 240 -10.30 -35.98 -24.21
N ALA A 241 -10.43 -36.72 -25.32
CA ALA A 241 -9.53 -36.71 -26.48
C ALA A 241 -9.55 -35.39 -27.28
N PRO A 242 -8.46 -35.04 -27.99
CA PRO A 242 -8.36 -33.79 -28.74
C PRO A 242 -9.19 -33.83 -30.03
N ARG A 243 -10.06 -32.83 -30.23
CA ARG A 243 -10.77 -32.64 -31.52
C ARG A 243 -9.87 -31.89 -32.48
N ARG A 244 -9.58 -32.54 -33.62
CA ARG A 244 -8.99 -31.98 -34.84
C ARG A 244 -9.81 -30.77 -35.30
N GLY A 245 -9.11 -29.74 -35.79
CA GLY A 245 -9.69 -28.47 -36.23
C GLY A 245 -10.58 -28.61 -37.47
N TRP A 246 -10.93 -27.47 -38.07
CA TRP A 246 -11.03 -27.24 -39.52
C TRP A 246 -11.28 -25.74 -39.78
N PHE A 247 -10.57 -25.21 -40.76
CA PHE A 247 -10.85 -23.93 -41.42
C PHE A 247 -12.24 -23.96 -42.09
N ARG A 248 -13.02 -22.88 -42.01
CA ARG A 248 -13.36 -21.96 -43.14
C ARG A 248 -14.43 -20.91 -42.79
N ARG A 249 -14.23 -19.69 -43.33
CA ARG A 249 -15.18 -18.61 -43.71
C ARG A 249 -16.51 -19.13 -44.30
N ASN A 250 -17.72 -18.53 -44.22
CA ASN A 250 -18.22 -17.16 -44.03
C ASN A 250 -19.70 -17.17 -43.54
N GLY A 251 -20.07 -16.21 -42.67
CA GLY A 251 -21.28 -15.36 -42.68
C GLY A 251 -22.72 -15.93 -42.72
N VAL A 252 -23.49 -15.53 -41.69
CA VAL A 252 -24.94 -15.74 -41.39
C VAL A 252 -25.25 -17.03 -40.64
#